data_AF-A0A948AD87-F1
#
_entry.id   AF-A0A948AD87-F1
#
_cell.length_a   1.000
_cell.length_b   1.000
_cell.length_c   1.000
_cell.angle_alpha   90.00
_cell.angle_beta   90.00
_cell.angle_gamma   90.00
#
_symmetry.space_group_name_H-M   'P 1'
#
loop_
_entity.id
_entity.type
_entity.pdbx_description
1 polymer ?
#
loop_
_entity_poly.entity_id
_entity_poly.type
_entity_poly.pdbx_seq_one_letter_code
_entity_poly.pdbx_strand_id
1 'polypeptide(L)'
;MNKLHSPVILLLAGLLSGCAINGVGIGFSLDETQNLYSQRRSIKGFGVHLDTSASHGGLTIGALSTELICPKAQPSHHLLTQAPAASPWQVAAFQPEICQKAQISHRSLYGLALDINPYALRLVVGLNQQHLIRVKPGESLTLWYDNKKTNPGEIRLYTPLTGVI
;
A
#
# COMPACT_ATOMS: atom_id res chain seq x y z
N MET A 1 29.56 34.20 -11.10
CA MET A 1 28.09 33.99 -11.09
C MET A 1 27.82 32.54 -11.48
N ASN A 2 26.76 31.95 -10.93
CA ASN A 2 26.23 30.59 -11.16
C ASN A 2 26.83 29.45 -10.33
N LYS A 3 26.28 29.24 -9.13
CA LYS A 3 26.07 27.89 -8.56
C LYS A 3 24.79 27.90 -7.72
N LEU A 4 23.64 27.75 -8.38
CA LEU A 4 22.36 27.54 -7.69
C LEU A 4 21.54 26.44 -8.40
N HIS A 5 22.19 25.30 -8.67
CA HIS A 5 21.54 24.12 -9.24
C HIS A 5 21.94 22.89 -8.44
N SER A 6 21.53 22.80 -7.17
CA SER A 6 22.00 21.69 -6.31
C SER A 6 21.03 21.08 -5.29
N PRO A 7 19.73 21.44 -5.23
CA PRO A 7 18.75 20.55 -4.57
C PRO A 7 17.77 19.88 -5.54
N VAL A 8 17.44 20.53 -6.66
CA VAL A 8 16.42 20.04 -7.62
C VAL A 8 16.89 18.80 -8.38
N ILE A 9 18.18 18.76 -8.75
CA ILE A 9 18.77 17.63 -9.49
C ILE A 9 18.91 16.39 -8.58
N LEU A 10 19.15 16.58 -7.28
CA LEU A 10 19.18 15.49 -6.29
C LEU A 10 17.79 14.89 -6.05
N LEU A 11 16.75 15.73 -6.01
CA LEU A 11 15.35 15.28 -5.94
C LEU A 11 14.93 14.52 -7.20
N LEU A 12 15.38 14.96 -8.38
CA LEU A 12 15.13 14.28 -9.66
C LEU A 12 15.92 12.98 -9.82
N ALA A 13 17.16 12.90 -9.32
CA ALA A 13 17.98 11.70 -9.38
C ALA A 13 17.45 10.57 -8.46
N GLY A 14 16.88 10.92 -7.30
CA GLY A 14 16.22 9.95 -6.42
C GLY A 14 14.94 9.34 -7.00
N LEU A 15 14.27 10.06 -7.91
CA LEU A 15 13.10 9.55 -8.65
C LEU A 15 13.50 8.59 -9.79
N LEU A 16 14.74 8.65 -10.28
CA LEU A 16 15.24 7.87 -11.44
C LEU A 16 15.95 6.56 -11.05
N SER A 17 16.42 6.42 -9.81
CA SER A 17 16.85 5.13 -9.28
C SER A 17 15.61 4.37 -8.81
N GLY A 18 15.11 3.45 -9.64
CA GLY A 18 13.88 2.65 -9.45
C GLY A 18 13.80 1.74 -8.21
N CYS A 19 14.37 2.14 -7.08
CA CYS A 19 14.01 1.63 -5.77
C CYS A 19 12.85 2.49 -5.27
N ALA A 20 11.64 1.93 -5.24
CA ALA A 20 10.47 2.61 -4.67
C ALA A 20 10.78 3.02 -3.21
N ILE A 21 11.07 4.30 -2.99
CA ILE A 21 11.13 4.89 -1.66
C ILE A 21 9.69 4.95 -1.19
N ASN A 22 9.31 3.91 -0.46
CA ASN A 22 7.98 3.56 0.04
C ASN A 22 7.14 4.72 0.65
N GLY A 23 7.79 5.83 1.00
CA GLY A 23 7.17 7.08 1.37
C GLY A 23 8.13 7.87 2.28
N VAL A 24 8.21 9.19 2.12
CA VAL A 24 8.89 10.05 3.08
C VAL A 24 8.01 11.26 3.37
N GLY A 25 7.92 11.63 4.64
CA GLY A 25 7.13 12.78 5.03
C GLY A 25 7.49 13.31 6.40
N ILE A 26 7.09 14.56 6.63
CA ILE A 26 7.23 15.23 7.92
C ILE A 26 5.82 15.38 8.50
N GLY A 27 5.66 15.06 9.79
CA GLY A 27 4.36 15.13 10.47
C GLY A 27 3.46 13.90 10.30
N PHE A 28 4.01 12.78 9.82
CA PHE A 28 3.31 11.51 9.68
C PHE A 28 3.95 10.42 10.54
N SER A 29 3.11 9.57 11.12
CA SER A 29 3.52 8.30 11.71
C SER A 29 3.38 7.18 10.67
N LEU A 30 4.38 6.31 10.64
CA LEU A 30 4.42 5.09 9.83
C LEU A 30 4.35 3.90 10.79
N ASP A 31 3.37 3.04 10.60
CA ASP A 31 3.24 1.76 11.31
C ASP A 31 3.23 0.62 10.30
N GLU A 32 4.15 -0.33 10.48
CA GLU A 32 4.34 -1.46 9.58
C GLU A 32 4.24 -2.76 10.39
N THR A 33 3.20 -3.54 10.08
CA THR A 33 2.89 -4.77 10.79
C THR A 33 2.68 -5.91 9.81
N GLN A 34 2.99 -7.14 10.23
CA GLN A 34 2.71 -8.34 9.44
C GLN A 34 2.10 -9.45 10.30
N ASN A 35 1.46 -10.39 9.62
CA ASN A 35 1.11 -11.70 10.18
C ASN A 35 1.42 -12.80 9.14
N LEU A 36 0.94 -14.02 9.39
CA LEU A 36 1.14 -15.15 8.48
C LEU A 36 0.50 -14.95 7.09
N TYR A 37 -0.54 -14.12 7.00
CA TYR A 37 -1.41 -14.02 5.82
C TYR A 37 -1.24 -12.73 5.04
N SER A 38 -0.71 -11.69 5.67
CA SER A 38 -0.69 -10.35 5.11
C SER A 38 0.40 -9.50 5.75
N GLN A 39 0.72 -8.43 5.04
CA GLN A 39 1.50 -7.32 5.56
C GLN A 39 0.67 -6.05 5.42
N ARG A 40 0.82 -5.15 6.39
CA ARG A 40 0.07 -3.91 6.49
C ARG A 40 1.03 -2.76 6.72
N ARG A 41 0.81 -1.67 6.00
CA ARG A 41 1.41 -0.37 6.23
C ARG A 41 0.31 0.65 6.50
N SER A 42 0.43 1.40 7.58
CA SER A 42 -0.45 2.51 7.92
C SER A 42 0.37 3.80 8.00
N ILE A 43 -0.09 4.83 7.32
CA ILE A 43 0.49 6.18 7.36
C ILE A 43 -0.61 7.12 7.86
N LYS A 44 -0.39 7.81 8.97
CA LYS A 44 -1.37 8.74 9.54
C LYS A 44 -0.70 10.01 10.01
N GLY A 45 -1.32 11.16 9.80
CA GLY A 45 -0.82 12.42 10.34
C GLY A 45 -1.22 13.63 9.51
N PHE A 46 -0.49 14.72 9.73
CA PHE A 46 -0.68 15.98 9.02
C PHE A 46 0.68 16.58 8.66
N GLY A 47 0.88 16.95 7.41
CA GLY A 47 2.10 17.59 6.95
C GLY A 47 2.34 17.41 5.47
N VAL A 48 3.61 17.23 5.08
CA VAL A 48 4.01 16.99 3.68
C VAL A 48 4.51 15.56 3.53
N HIS A 49 3.95 14.82 2.57
CA HIS A 49 4.26 13.41 2.31
C HIS A 49 4.46 13.16 0.83
N LEU A 50 5.60 12.59 0.45
CA LEU A 50 5.86 12.05 -0.87
C LEU A 50 5.72 10.53 -0.81
N ASP A 51 4.77 9.99 -1.55
CA ASP A 51 4.57 8.56 -1.75
C ASP A 51 5.10 8.17 -3.14
N THR A 52 5.83 7.06 -3.26
CA THR A 52 6.22 6.49 -4.58
C THR A 52 5.67 5.08 -4.77
N SER A 53 4.80 4.62 -3.88
CA SER A 53 4.16 3.31 -3.97
C SER A 53 3.32 3.20 -5.25
N ALA A 54 3.23 1.99 -5.78
CA ALA A 54 2.43 1.68 -6.95
C ALA A 54 0.90 1.88 -6.72
N SER A 55 0.47 2.05 -5.47
CA SER A 55 -0.90 2.29 -5.06
C SER A 55 -1.26 3.78 -5.01
N HIS A 56 -0.38 4.64 -4.50
CA HIS A 56 -0.72 6.04 -4.20
C HIS A 56 0.40 7.05 -4.50
N GLY A 57 1.28 6.74 -5.46
CA GLY A 57 2.37 7.62 -5.87
C GLY A 57 1.93 9.08 -6.03
N GLY A 58 2.69 10.01 -5.47
CA GLY A 58 2.36 11.44 -5.50
C GLY A 58 2.86 12.25 -4.30
N LEU A 59 2.65 13.56 -4.38
CA LEU A 59 2.92 14.49 -3.29
C LEU A 59 1.61 14.86 -2.60
N THR A 60 1.61 14.86 -1.28
CA THR A 60 0.46 15.21 -0.43
C THR A 60 0.86 16.28 0.57
N ILE A 61 -0.01 17.27 0.78
CA ILE A 61 0.10 18.31 1.80
C ILE A 61 -1.24 18.38 2.54
N GLY A 62 -1.24 18.16 3.85
CA GLY A 62 -2.44 18.19 4.69
C GLY A 62 -2.58 16.94 5.55
N ALA A 63 -3.81 16.60 5.95
CA ALA A 63 -4.09 15.41 6.72
C ALA A 63 -4.16 14.19 5.80
N LEU A 64 -3.41 13.14 6.11
CA LEU A 64 -3.42 11.87 5.38
C LEU A 64 -3.65 10.73 6.36
N SER A 65 -4.54 9.82 5.99
CA SER A 65 -4.67 8.50 6.60
C SER A 65 -4.73 7.48 5.48
N THR A 66 -3.65 6.73 5.31
CA THR A 66 -3.54 5.65 4.32
C THR A 66 -3.29 4.33 5.03
N GLU A 67 -3.98 3.29 4.59
CA GLU A 67 -3.74 1.91 4.99
C GLU A 67 -3.55 1.09 3.71
N LEU A 68 -2.45 0.36 3.62
CA LEU A 68 -2.12 -0.53 2.53
C LEU A 68 -1.95 -1.94 3.09
N ILE A 69 -2.75 -2.88 2.61
CA ILE A 69 -2.74 -4.29 2.98
C ILE A 69 -2.30 -5.08 1.76
N CYS A 70 -1.22 -5.84 1.93
CA CYS A 70 -0.63 -6.70 0.92
C CYS A 70 -0.77 -8.15 1.39
N PRO A 71 -1.68 -8.93 0.79
CA PRO A 71 -1.86 -10.32 1.16
C PRO A 71 -0.64 -11.13 0.74
N LYS A 72 -0.23 -12.10 1.56
CA LYS A 72 0.80 -13.09 1.24
C LYS A 72 0.15 -14.22 0.45
N ALA A 73 0.84 -14.73 -0.57
CA ALA A 73 0.36 -15.87 -1.35
C ALA A 73 0.28 -17.11 -0.45
N GLN A 74 -0.86 -17.82 -0.50
CA GLN A 74 -1.05 -19.07 0.21
C GLN A 74 -1.16 -20.23 -0.80
N PRO A 75 -0.52 -21.39 -0.54
CA PRO A 75 -0.66 -22.56 -1.38
C PRO A 75 -2.11 -23.09 -1.39
N SER A 76 -2.59 -23.50 -2.57
CA SER A 76 -4.00 -23.85 -2.85
C SER A 76 -4.54 -25.07 -2.10
N HIS A 77 -3.67 -25.96 -1.60
CA HIS A 77 -4.06 -27.11 -0.77
C HIS A 77 -4.72 -26.71 0.56
N HIS A 78 -4.65 -25.43 0.90
CA HIS A 78 -5.34 -24.81 2.03
C HIS A 78 -6.31 -23.74 1.53
N LEU A 79 -7.24 -24.10 0.63
CA LEU A 79 -8.52 -23.39 0.51
C LEU A 79 -9.24 -23.52 1.86
N LEU A 80 -8.80 -22.69 2.80
CA LEU A 80 -9.28 -22.61 4.15
C LEU A 80 -10.73 -22.13 4.07
N THR A 81 -11.67 -23.08 4.15
CA THR A 81 -13.11 -22.83 4.24
C THR A 81 -13.50 -22.11 5.54
N GLN A 82 -12.56 -22.00 6.48
CA GLN A 82 -12.64 -21.19 7.70
C GLN A 82 -11.40 -20.31 7.82
N ALA A 83 -11.57 -19.05 8.20
CA ALA A 83 -10.44 -18.22 8.60
C ALA A 83 -9.77 -18.84 9.85
N PRO A 84 -8.50 -19.29 9.82
CA PRO A 84 -7.73 -19.61 11.01
C PRO A 84 -7.83 -18.52 12.05
N ALA A 85 -7.73 -18.94 13.31
CA ALA A 85 -7.71 -18.05 14.46
C ALA A 85 -6.75 -16.88 14.20
N ALA A 86 -7.20 -15.67 14.54
CA ALA A 86 -6.52 -14.41 14.24
C ALA A 86 -5.02 -14.52 14.54
N SER A 87 -4.20 -14.49 13.48
CA SER A 87 -2.75 -14.48 13.63
C SER A 87 -2.33 -13.11 14.20
N PRO A 88 -1.54 -13.05 15.28
CA PRO A 88 -1.17 -11.79 15.90
C PRO A 88 -0.34 -10.94 14.92
N TRP A 89 -0.66 -9.65 14.86
CA TRP A 89 0.13 -8.67 14.12
C TRP A 89 1.43 -8.39 14.87
N GLN A 90 2.54 -8.44 14.15
CA GLN A 90 3.88 -8.16 14.67
C GLN A 90 4.50 -7.02 13.89
N VAL A 91 5.24 -6.13 14.56
CA VAL A 91 5.99 -5.06 13.89
C VAL A 91 7.04 -5.70 12.98
N ALA A 92 7.08 -5.28 11.72
CA ALA A 92 8.04 -5.79 10.75
C ALA A 92 8.25 -4.83 9.59
N ALA A 93 9.48 -4.78 9.08
CA ALA A 93 9.81 -4.00 7.90
C ALA A 93 8.96 -4.42 6.69
N PHE A 94 8.41 -3.43 5.99
CA PHE A 94 7.54 -3.65 4.85
C PHE A 94 8.28 -4.15 3.61
N GLN A 95 7.76 -5.20 2.98
CA GLN A 95 8.30 -5.82 1.79
C GLN A 95 7.40 -5.48 0.58
N PRO A 96 7.81 -4.54 -0.28
CA PRO A 96 6.98 -4.07 -1.40
C PRO A 96 6.69 -5.18 -2.43
N GLU A 97 7.56 -6.19 -2.52
CA GLU A 97 7.42 -7.34 -3.41
C GLU A 97 6.12 -8.12 -3.16
N ILE A 98 5.67 -8.18 -1.90
CA ILE A 98 4.44 -8.89 -1.51
C ILE A 98 3.20 -8.24 -2.16
N CYS A 99 3.23 -6.91 -2.32
CA CYS A 99 2.12 -6.14 -2.88
C CYS A 99 1.97 -6.25 -4.40
N GLN A 100 2.93 -6.86 -5.10
CA GLN A 100 2.91 -6.94 -6.56
C GLN A 100 1.79 -7.85 -7.10
N LYS A 101 1.32 -8.81 -6.30
CA LYS A 101 0.25 -9.74 -6.69
C LYS A 101 -1.13 -9.17 -6.46
N ALA A 102 -1.38 -8.67 -5.25
CA ALA A 102 -2.51 -7.81 -5.00
C ALA A 102 -2.25 -6.86 -3.85
N GLN A 103 -3.04 -5.81 -3.84
CA GLN A 103 -2.99 -4.75 -2.86
C GLN A 103 -4.41 -4.27 -2.58
N ILE A 104 -4.65 -3.94 -1.33
CA ILE A 104 -5.88 -3.33 -0.87
C ILE A 104 -5.49 -2.08 -0.15
N SER A 105 -6.03 -0.97 -0.60
CA SER A 105 -5.66 0.31 -0.06
C SER A 105 -6.85 1.16 0.25
N HIS A 106 -6.78 1.80 1.40
CA HIS A 106 -7.71 2.81 1.84
C HIS A 106 -6.92 4.10 2.05
N ARG A 107 -7.36 5.18 1.42
CA ARG A 107 -6.74 6.48 1.55
C ARG A 107 -7.81 7.52 1.83
N SER A 108 -7.58 8.30 2.89
CA SER A 108 -8.35 9.48 3.22
C SER A 108 -7.40 10.67 3.29
N LEU A 109 -7.63 11.65 2.44
CA LEU A 109 -6.86 12.88 2.34
C LEU A 109 -7.78 14.07 2.63
N TYR A 110 -7.30 15.01 3.45
CA TYR A 110 -7.85 16.36 3.55
C TYR A 110 -6.72 17.39 3.36
N GLY A 111 -6.72 18.07 2.21
CA GLY A 111 -5.69 19.04 1.85
C GLY A 111 -5.46 19.13 0.35
N LEU A 112 -4.19 19.16 -0.05
CA LEU A 112 -3.75 19.21 -1.45
C LEU A 112 -2.97 17.94 -1.77
N ALA A 113 -3.24 17.31 -2.91
CA ALA A 113 -2.39 16.25 -3.42
C ALA A 113 -2.22 16.29 -4.93
N LEU A 114 -1.02 15.99 -5.37
CA LEU A 114 -0.68 15.67 -6.75
C LEU A 114 -0.42 14.18 -6.83
N ASP A 115 -1.42 13.42 -7.27
CA ASP A 115 -1.34 11.97 -7.44
C ASP A 115 -0.80 11.66 -8.84
N ILE A 116 0.21 10.79 -8.90
CA ILE A 116 0.86 10.31 -10.11
C ILE A 116 0.75 8.79 -10.16
N ASN A 117 0.01 8.28 -11.12
CA ASN A 117 -0.03 6.85 -11.41
C ASN A 117 0.24 6.59 -12.91
N PRO A 118 0.54 5.35 -13.33
CA PRO A 118 0.88 5.05 -14.73
C PRO A 118 -0.20 5.41 -15.76
N TYR A 119 -1.43 5.70 -15.32
CA TYR A 119 -2.58 5.95 -16.19
C TYR A 119 -3.07 7.41 -16.13
N ALA A 120 -2.71 8.18 -15.10
CA ALA A 120 -3.22 9.51 -14.87
C ALA A 120 -2.33 10.35 -13.94
N LEU A 121 -2.34 11.66 -14.20
CA LEU A 121 -1.92 12.71 -13.27
C LEU A 121 -3.17 13.39 -12.72
N ARG A 122 -3.29 13.51 -11.39
CA ARG A 122 -4.47 14.12 -10.75
C ARG A 122 -4.06 15.12 -9.68
N LEU A 123 -4.59 16.34 -9.79
CA LEU A 123 -4.56 17.32 -8.70
C LEU A 123 -5.85 17.22 -7.89
N VAL A 124 -5.72 17.13 -6.58
CA VAL A 124 -6.82 17.02 -5.62
C VAL A 124 -6.72 18.21 -4.66
N VAL A 125 -7.85 18.88 -4.44
CA VAL A 125 -8.00 19.97 -3.47
C VAL A 125 -9.21 19.67 -2.59
N GLY A 126 -9.03 19.69 -1.27
CA GLY A 126 -10.08 19.38 -0.30
C GLY A 126 -10.04 17.92 0.16
N LEU A 127 -11.20 17.27 0.21
CA LEU A 127 -11.36 15.89 0.69
C LEU A 127 -11.27 14.89 -0.47
N ASN A 128 -10.48 13.84 -0.31
CA ASN A 128 -10.43 12.71 -1.23
C ASN A 128 -10.34 11.39 -0.45
N GLN A 129 -11.37 10.57 -0.59
CA GLN A 129 -11.47 9.25 0.01
C GLN A 129 -11.48 8.21 -1.10
N GLN A 130 -10.60 7.22 -0.98
CA GLN A 130 -10.40 6.19 -1.98
C GLN A 130 -10.28 4.83 -1.31
N HIS A 131 -11.03 3.86 -1.82
CA HIS A 131 -10.88 2.44 -1.50
C HIS A 131 -10.56 1.72 -2.79
N LEU A 132 -9.41 1.06 -2.84
CA LEU A 132 -8.89 0.43 -4.04
C LEU A 132 -8.49 -1.00 -3.73
N ILE A 133 -8.93 -1.92 -4.59
CA ILE A 133 -8.49 -3.31 -4.61
C ILE A 133 -7.89 -3.52 -5.99
N ARG A 134 -6.60 -3.89 -6.03
CA ARG A 134 -5.91 -4.19 -7.28
C ARG A 134 -5.35 -5.59 -7.20
N VAL A 135 -5.68 -6.39 -8.20
CA VAL A 135 -5.21 -7.77 -8.38
C VAL A 135 -4.50 -7.86 -9.71
N LYS A 136 -3.33 -8.50 -9.74
CA LYS A 136 -2.57 -8.71 -10.97
C LYS A 136 -3.35 -9.65 -11.92
N PRO A 137 -3.29 -9.43 -13.25
CA PRO A 137 -3.89 -10.35 -14.21
C PRO A 137 -3.41 -11.81 -13.97
N GLY A 138 -4.35 -12.76 -13.94
CA GLY A 138 -4.08 -14.17 -13.68
C GLY A 138 -4.04 -14.59 -12.20
N GLU A 139 -4.05 -13.64 -11.27
CA GLU A 139 -4.18 -13.89 -9.84
C GLU A 139 -5.64 -13.82 -9.39
N SER A 140 -5.96 -14.45 -8.25
CA SER A 140 -7.29 -14.36 -7.63
C SER A 140 -7.21 -13.91 -6.18
N LEU A 141 -8.12 -13.04 -5.79
CA LEU A 141 -8.24 -12.51 -4.43
C LEU A 141 -9.57 -12.95 -3.84
N THR A 142 -9.53 -13.56 -2.66
CA THR A 142 -10.74 -13.96 -1.93
C THR A 142 -10.76 -13.26 -0.58
N LEU A 143 -11.78 -12.45 -0.37
CA LEU A 143 -12.03 -11.75 0.88
C LEU A 143 -12.90 -12.62 1.77
N TRP A 144 -12.45 -12.86 3.00
CA TRP A 144 -13.24 -13.58 4.00
C TRP A 144 -13.53 -12.64 5.17
N TYR A 145 -14.80 -12.54 5.55
CA TYR A 145 -15.23 -11.80 6.73
C TYR A 145 -15.75 -12.79 7.76
N ASP A 146 -15.10 -12.88 8.92
CA ASP A 146 -15.66 -13.57 10.08
C ASP A 146 -16.23 -12.50 11.05
N ASN A 147 -17.54 -12.53 11.22
CA ASN A 147 -18.30 -11.60 12.05
C ASN A 147 -18.26 -11.95 13.55
N LYS A 148 -17.67 -13.09 13.95
CA LYS A 148 -17.87 -13.60 15.32
C LYS A 148 -16.83 -13.14 16.34
N LYS A 149 -15.54 -12.98 16.04
CA LYS A 149 -14.51 -12.50 17.01
C LYS A 149 -13.21 -11.96 16.36
N THR A 150 -13.28 -11.33 15.19
CA THR A 150 -12.07 -11.03 14.39
C THR A 150 -11.70 -9.56 14.46
N ASN A 151 -10.42 -9.26 14.69
CA ASN A 151 -9.88 -7.95 14.34
C ASN A 151 -10.15 -7.71 12.84
N PRO A 152 -10.67 -6.53 12.46
CA PRO A 152 -10.97 -6.24 11.06
C PRO A 152 -9.71 -6.33 10.19
N GLY A 153 -9.84 -6.91 8.98
CA GLY A 153 -8.87 -6.71 7.90
C GLY A 153 -7.99 -7.89 7.49
N GLU A 154 -8.30 -9.14 7.86
CA GLU A 154 -7.54 -10.27 7.32
C GLU A 154 -7.99 -10.61 5.88
N ILE A 155 -7.05 -10.57 4.95
CA ILE A 155 -7.31 -10.73 3.52
C ILE A 155 -6.28 -11.69 2.94
N ARG A 156 -6.71 -12.63 2.09
CA ARG A 156 -5.86 -13.70 1.55
C ARG A 156 -5.88 -13.75 0.03
N LEU A 157 -4.71 -14.01 -0.56
CA LEU A 157 -4.54 -14.24 -1.99
C LEU A 157 -4.33 -15.71 -2.29
N TYR A 158 -5.04 -16.20 -3.31
CA TYR A 158 -4.86 -17.53 -3.86
C TYR A 158 -4.35 -17.38 -5.28
N THR A 159 -3.13 -17.87 -5.54
CA THR A 159 -2.63 -18.01 -6.90
C THR A 159 -3.11 -19.36 -7.42
N PRO A 160 -3.93 -19.43 -8.50
CA PRO A 160 -4.27 -20.72 -9.10
C PRO A 160 -2.98 -21.39 -9.57
N LEU A 161 -2.82 -22.69 -9.24
CA LEU A 161 -1.71 -23.48 -9.75
C LEU A 161 -1.87 -23.56 -11.28
N THR A 162 -0.95 -22.95 -12.01
CA THR A 162 -0.86 -23.14 -13.47
C THR A 162 -0.37 -24.57 -13.72
N GLY A 163 -1.29 -25.46 -14.08
CA GLY A 163 -0.98 -26.79 -14.60
C GLY A 163 -1.54 -27.96 -13.80
N VAL A 164 -2.86 -28.11 -13.74
CA VAL A 164 -3.53 -29.42 -13.71
C VAL A 164 -4.89 -29.27 -14.42
N ILE A 165 -4.92 -29.56 -15.72
CA ILE A 165 -6.09 -30.09 -16.44
C ILE A 165 -5.56 -31.26 -17.25
#